data_AF-A0A7L4LZP1-F1
#
_entry.id   AF-A0A7L4LZP1-F1
#
_cell.length_a   1.000
_cell.length_b   1.000
_cell.length_c   1.000
_cell.angle_alpha   90.00
_cell.angle_beta   90.00
_cell.angle_gamma   90.00
#
_symmetry.space_group_name_H-M   'P 1'
#
loop_
_entity.id
_entity.type
_entity.pdbx_description
1 polymer ?
#
loop_
_entity_poly.entity_id
_entity_poly.type
_entity_poly.pdbx_seq_one_letter_code
_entity_poly.pdbx_strand_id
1 'polypeptide(L)'
;ASAIIRRYVGLGNALNATALNAIGMRYACLLNVTELNTIDPNSLKLASLNLSACSQLTKDILYAKAKRAFSDQHYLPAYYELIKPYLGGAPGEDLKALSKDNVNMDVSTLANLRRDSLLSLTVSEVENLLGINLRDLEKWQHKSPIREWVRMQKQSELDKLHIGLAGGTQEGYINIAPRKFQPTSSASLGAVAVTLHLLPALLISFLTVSVLS
;
A
#
# COMPACT_ATOMS: atom_id res chain seq x y z
N ALA A 1 21.91 -12.29 -21.89
CA ALA A 1 21.74 -13.17 -20.72
C ALA A 1 20.65 -14.23 -20.93
N SER A 2 19.38 -13.87 -21.17
CA SER A 2 18.28 -14.86 -21.28
C SER A 2 18.53 -15.98 -22.31
N ALA A 3 19.05 -15.67 -23.50
CA ALA A 3 19.39 -16.70 -24.50
C ALA A 3 20.47 -17.70 -24.04
N ILE A 4 21.46 -17.23 -23.26
CA ILE A 4 22.53 -18.07 -22.71
C ILE A 4 21.96 -19.01 -21.65
N ILE A 5 21.10 -18.49 -20.77
CA ILE A 5 20.44 -19.30 -19.73
C ILE A 5 19.56 -20.38 -20.36
N ARG A 6 18.74 -20.02 -21.36
CA ARG A 6 17.92 -20.97 -22.12
C ARG A 6 18.76 -22.05 -22.78
N ARG A 7 19.90 -21.68 -23.37
CA ARG A 7 20.83 -22.65 -23.97
C ARG A 7 21.42 -23.58 -22.90
N TYR A 8 21.85 -23.04 -21.77
CA TYR A 8 22.42 -23.82 -20.65
C TYR A 8 21.41 -24.87 -20.14
N VAL A 9 20.18 -24.44 -19.84
CA VAL A 9 19.10 -25.33 -19.39
C VAL A 9 18.67 -26.29 -20.49
N GLY A 10 18.58 -25.83 -21.74
CA GLY A 10 18.22 -26.66 -22.90
C GLY A 10 19.24 -27.75 -23.26
N LEU A 11 20.48 -27.64 -22.76
CA LEU A 11 21.49 -28.69 -22.83
C LEU A 11 21.37 -29.71 -21.68
N GLY A 12 20.33 -29.62 -20.85
CA GLY A 12 20.10 -30.52 -19.71
C GLY A 12 20.85 -30.13 -18.43
N ASN A 13 21.52 -28.98 -18.39
CA ASN A 13 22.20 -28.54 -17.18
C ASN A 13 21.19 -28.02 -16.14
N ALA A 14 21.41 -28.40 -14.88
CA ALA A 14 20.54 -28.00 -13.77
C ALA A 14 20.83 -26.56 -13.32
N LEU A 15 19.77 -25.83 -12.94
CA LEU A 15 19.86 -24.55 -12.22
C LEU A 15 20.17 -24.81 -10.73
N ASN A 16 21.34 -25.41 -10.46
CA ASN A 16 21.83 -25.67 -9.10
C ASN A 16 22.33 -24.38 -8.42
N ALA A 17 22.74 -24.47 -7.16
CA ALA A 17 23.20 -23.30 -6.39
C ALA A 17 24.32 -22.50 -7.11
N THR A 18 25.29 -23.20 -7.72
CA THR A 18 26.38 -22.55 -8.47
C THR A 18 25.85 -21.78 -9.68
N ALA A 19 24.97 -22.40 -10.48
CA ALA A 19 24.37 -21.75 -11.63
C ALA A 19 23.47 -20.56 -11.22
N LEU A 20 22.68 -20.72 -10.15
CA LEU A 20 21.84 -19.68 -9.58
C LEU A 20 22.66 -18.50 -9.06
N ASN A 21 23.78 -18.76 -8.38
CA ASN A 21 24.71 -17.72 -7.93
C ASN A 21 25.42 -17.02 -9.09
N ALA A 22 25.72 -17.76 -10.18
CA ALA A 22 26.35 -17.20 -11.37
C ALA A 22 25.42 -16.26 -12.15
N ILE A 23 24.12 -16.58 -12.25
CA ILE A 23 23.13 -15.65 -12.83
C ILE A 23 22.76 -14.53 -11.84
N GLY A 24 22.79 -14.85 -10.55
CA GLY A 24 22.79 -13.94 -9.41
C GLY A 24 21.70 -12.87 -9.41
N MET A 25 21.99 -11.79 -8.67
CA MET A 25 21.12 -10.62 -8.46
C MET A 25 20.66 -9.93 -9.75
N ARG A 26 21.37 -10.12 -10.88
CA ARG A 26 21.13 -9.40 -12.13
C ARG A 26 20.22 -10.14 -13.09
N TYR A 27 20.28 -11.47 -13.13
CA TYR A 27 19.62 -12.26 -14.16
C TYR A 27 18.64 -13.32 -13.64
N ALA A 28 18.52 -13.50 -12.32
CA ALA A 28 17.52 -14.40 -11.73
C ALA A 28 16.08 -14.07 -12.19
N CYS A 29 15.76 -12.79 -12.35
CA CYS A 29 14.44 -12.35 -12.82
C CYS A 29 14.20 -12.56 -14.32
N LEU A 30 15.21 -13.04 -15.09
CA LEU A 30 15.06 -13.34 -16.52
C LEU A 30 14.62 -14.79 -16.77
N LEU A 31 14.56 -15.63 -15.73
CA LEU A 31 14.07 -16.99 -15.81
C LEU A 31 12.57 -16.99 -16.09
N ASN A 32 12.16 -17.75 -17.10
CA ASN A 32 10.75 -17.98 -17.39
C ASN A 32 10.15 -19.06 -16.45
N VAL A 33 8.83 -19.23 -16.48
CA VAL A 33 8.12 -20.18 -15.62
C VAL A 33 8.64 -21.61 -15.77
N THR A 34 8.95 -22.05 -17.00
CA THR A 34 9.48 -23.39 -17.26
C THR A 34 10.84 -23.57 -16.59
N GLU A 35 11.76 -22.62 -16.75
CA GLU A 35 13.09 -22.63 -16.13
C GLU A 35 13.00 -22.54 -14.60
N LEU A 36 12.13 -21.68 -14.06
CA LEU A 36 11.90 -21.59 -12.62
C LEU A 36 11.43 -22.93 -12.05
N ASN A 37 10.54 -23.62 -12.76
CA ASN A 37 9.98 -24.89 -12.31
C ASN A 37 11.01 -26.03 -12.27
N THR A 38 12.06 -25.99 -13.10
CA THR A 38 13.14 -27.01 -13.06
C THR A 38 14.12 -26.83 -11.90
N ILE A 39 14.09 -25.70 -11.19
CA ILE A 39 14.95 -25.48 -10.00
C ILE A 39 14.56 -26.48 -8.91
N ASP A 40 15.52 -27.31 -8.51
CA ASP A 40 15.39 -28.14 -7.32
C ASP A 40 15.34 -27.24 -6.07
N PRO A 41 14.35 -27.38 -5.16
CA PRO A 41 14.23 -26.56 -3.97
C PRO A 41 15.51 -26.47 -3.13
N ASN A 42 16.27 -27.56 -2.96
CA ASN A 42 17.48 -27.56 -2.14
C ASN A 42 18.59 -26.70 -2.75
N SER A 43 18.55 -26.43 -4.05
CA SER A 43 19.48 -25.49 -4.69
C SER A 43 19.36 -24.08 -4.12
N LEU A 44 18.19 -23.72 -3.56
CA LEU A 44 17.97 -22.41 -2.92
C LEU A 44 18.64 -22.29 -1.55
N LYS A 45 18.99 -23.40 -0.88
CA LYS A 45 19.68 -23.37 0.42
C LYS A 45 21.03 -22.67 0.37
N LEU A 46 21.70 -22.73 -0.79
CA LEU A 46 23.04 -22.19 -1.02
C LEU A 46 23.05 -21.10 -2.11
N ALA A 47 21.87 -20.65 -2.56
CA ALA A 47 21.74 -19.60 -3.55
C ALA A 47 21.53 -18.23 -2.88
N SER A 48 22.23 -17.22 -3.37
CA SER A 48 22.06 -15.82 -3.00
C SER A 48 21.45 -15.06 -4.18
N LEU A 49 20.15 -14.76 -4.07
CA LEU A 49 19.37 -14.12 -5.11
C LEU A 49 18.83 -12.77 -4.63
N ASN A 50 18.80 -11.78 -5.52
CA ASN A 50 18.05 -10.55 -5.29
C ASN A 50 16.78 -10.61 -6.14
N LEU A 51 15.63 -10.69 -5.46
CA LEU A 51 14.32 -10.84 -6.09
C LEU A 51 13.53 -9.53 -6.15
N SER A 52 14.06 -8.42 -5.63
CA SER A 52 13.34 -7.13 -5.51
C SER A 52 12.67 -6.69 -6.83
N ALA A 53 13.42 -6.76 -7.93
CA ALA A 53 12.99 -6.36 -9.27
C ALA A 53 12.23 -7.45 -10.05
N CYS A 54 12.07 -8.65 -9.50
CA CYS A 54 11.39 -9.75 -10.19
C CYS A 54 9.89 -9.51 -10.25
N SER A 55 9.25 -10.09 -11.28
CA SER A 55 7.79 -10.15 -11.38
C SER A 55 7.19 -10.87 -10.17
N GLN A 56 5.94 -10.55 -9.82
CA GLN A 56 5.29 -11.22 -8.69
C GLN A 56 5.18 -12.73 -8.90
N LEU A 57 4.87 -13.17 -10.14
CA LEU A 57 4.83 -14.59 -10.48
C LEU A 57 6.16 -15.30 -10.20
N THR A 58 7.29 -14.67 -10.54
CA THR A 58 8.63 -15.20 -10.23
C THR A 58 8.85 -15.32 -8.72
N LYS A 59 8.49 -14.27 -7.97
CA LYS A 59 8.60 -14.26 -6.49
C LYS A 59 7.77 -15.38 -5.86
N ASP A 60 6.53 -15.57 -6.32
CA ASP A 60 5.61 -16.58 -5.80
C ASP A 60 6.14 -18.01 -6.02
N ILE A 61 6.65 -18.30 -7.23
CA ILE A 61 7.24 -19.61 -7.55
C ILE A 61 8.48 -19.87 -6.68
N LEU A 62 9.37 -18.89 -6.55
CA LEU A 62 10.60 -19.03 -5.78
C LEU A 62 10.33 -19.13 -4.28
N TYR A 63 9.35 -18.37 -3.75
CA TYR A 63 8.92 -18.49 -2.36
C TYR A 63 8.41 -19.89 -2.06
N ALA A 64 7.52 -20.45 -2.90
CA ALA A 64 6.99 -21.79 -2.69
C ALA A 64 8.09 -22.88 -2.74
N LYS A 65 9.16 -22.67 -3.52
CA LYS A 65 10.34 -23.56 -3.52
C LYS A 65 11.20 -23.35 -2.28
N ALA A 66 11.47 -22.12 -1.88
CA ALA A 66 12.25 -21.80 -0.68
C ALA A 66 11.58 -22.34 0.58
N LYS A 67 10.26 -22.17 0.72
CA LYS A 67 9.48 -22.72 1.85
C LYS A 67 9.64 -24.23 1.97
N ARG A 68 9.62 -24.96 0.84
CA ARG A 68 9.89 -26.42 0.83
C ARG A 68 11.34 -26.74 1.15
N ALA A 69 12.28 -25.96 0.65
CA ALA A 69 13.71 -26.16 0.91
C ALA A 69 14.01 -26.05 2.42
N PHE A 70 13.45 -25.02 3.08
CA PHE A 70 13.74 -24.72 4.48
C PHE A 70 12.70 -25.30 5.46
N SER A 71 11.84 -26.24 5.04
CA SER A 71 10.79 -26.77 5.90
C SER A 71 11.33 -27.48 7.14
N ASP A 72 12.52 -28.06 7.04
CA ASP A 72 13.24 -28.72 8.14
C ASP A 72 13.73 -27.73 9.21
N GLN A 73 13.78 -26.45 8.90
CA GLN A 73 14.25 -25.39 9.78
C GLN A 73 13.09 -24.58 10.39
N HIS A 74 11.83 -24.84 10.02
CA HIS A 74 10.68 -23.98 10.33
C HIS A 74 10.47 -23.69 11.83
N TYR A 75 10.83 -24.64 12.70
CA TYR A 75 10.71 -24.50 14.16
C TYR A 75 11.91 -23.80 14.82
N LEU A 76 12.94 -23.44 14.04
CA LEU A 76 14.14 -22.81 14.56
C LEU A 76 14.06 -21.28 14.40
N PRO A 77 14.61 -20.51 15.36
CA PRO A 77 14.68 -19.04 15.23
C PRO A 77 15.39 -18.57 13.95
N ALA A 78 16.30 -19.37 13.41
CA ALA A 78 17.03 -19.08 12.18
C ALA A 78 16.15 -19.13 10.91
N TYR A 79 14.93 -19.71 10.98
CA TYR A 79 14.05 -19.85 9.82
C TYR A 79 13.77 -18.53 9.12
N TYR A 80 13.51 -17.48 9.91
CA TYR A 80 13.22 -16.15 9.37
C TYR A 80 14.36 -15.66 8.46
N GLU A 81 15.61 -15.76 8.90
CA GLU A 81 16.76 -15.31 8.12
C GLU A 81 16.93 -16.10 6.81
N LEU A 82 16.62 -17.40 6.83
CA LEU A 82 16.69 -18.25 5.64
C LEU A 82 15.60 -17.90 4.61
N ILE A 83 14.38 -17.61 5.05
CA ILE A 83 13.25 -17.33 4.16
C ILE A 83 13.14 -15.87 3.74
N LYS A 84 13.73 -14.93 4.52
CA LYS A 84 13.65 -13.47 4.32
C LYS A 84 13.87 -13.01 2.87
N PRO A 85 14.85 -13.50 2.09
CA PRO A 85 15.06 -13.07 0.71
C PRO A 85 13.89 -13.38 -0.24
N TYR A 86 13.04 -14.32 0.14
CA TYR A 86 11.93 -14.84 -0.67
C TYR A 86 10.56 -14.32 -0.24
N LEU A 87 10.46 -13.60 0.88
CA LEU A 87 9.18 -13.14 1.46
C LEU A 87 8.35 -12.23 0.55
N GLY A 88 8.96 -11.62 -0.47
CA GLY A 88 8.23 -10.88 -1.50
C GLY A 88 7.19 -11.71 -2.27
N GLY A 89 7.27 -13.04 -2.23
CA GLY A 89 6.29 -13.97 -2.80
C GLY A 89 5.44 -14.72 -1.78
N ALA A 90 5.53 -14.36 -0.49
CA ALA A 90 4.81 -15.05 0.58
C ALA A 90 3.31 -14.73 0.54
N PRO A 91 2.43 -15.74 0.70
CA PRO A 91 1.01 -15.50 0.88
C PRO A 91 0.72 -14.96 2.27
N GLY A 92 -0.46 -14.34 2.44
CA GLY A 92 -0.86 -13.71 3.69
C GLY A 92 -0.87 -14.70 4.86
N GLU A 93 -1.33 -15.93 4.65
CA GLU A 93 -1.39 -16.98 5.66
C GLU A 93 -0.02 -17.29 6.26
N ASP A 94 1.02 -17.31 5.42
CA ASP A 94 2.38 -17.60 5.87
C ASP A 94 2.98 -16.42 6.64
N LEU A 95 2.64 -15.19 6.27
CA LEU A 95 3.04 -14.00 7.04
C LEU A 95 2.34 -13.92 8.40
N LYS A 96 1.07 -14.35 8.47
CA LYS A 96 0.31 -14.47 9.74
C LYS A 96 0.84 -15.57 10.64
N ALA A 97 1.39 -16.64 10.06
CA ALA A 97 2.13 -17.64 10.82
C ALA A 97 3.43 -17.04 11.35
N LEU A 98 4.21 -16.39 10.48
CA LEU A 98 5.49 -15.78 10.83
C LEU A 98 5.37 -14.68 11.91
N SER A 99 4.24 -13.96 11.95
CA SER A 99 3.97 -12.96 12.98
C SER A 99 3.86 -13.56 14.40
N LYS A 100 3.86 -14.88 14.55
CA LYS A 100 3.83 -15.57 15.85
C LYS A 100 5.22 -16.04 16.30
N ASP A 101 6.22 -15.91 15.43
CA ASP A 101 7.56 -16.49 15.63
C ASP A 101 8.58 -15.49 16.21
N ASN A 102 8.11 -14.36 16.77
CA ASN A 102 8.94 -13.32 17.39
C ASN A 102 10.10 -12.84 16.49
N VAL A 103 9.75 -12.44 15.26
CA VAL A 103 10.70 -11.96 14.26
C VAL A 103 10.89 -10.44 14.36
N ASN A 104 12.00 -9.94 13.83
CA ASN A 104 12.30 -8.51 13.75
C ASN A 104 12.41 -8.10 12.28
N MET A 105 11.27 -8.09 11.59
CA MET A 105 11.23 -7.76 10.16
C MET A 105 11.63 -6.32 9.91
N ASP A 106 12.50 -6.09 8.93
CA ASP A 106 12.81 -4.74 8.47
C ASP A 106 11.58 -4.13 7.78
N VAL A 107 11.31 -2.85 8.02
CA VAL A 107 10.23 -2.14 7.31
C VAL A 107 10.44 -2.14 5.79
N SER A 108 11.70 -2.21 5.33
CA SER A 108 12.03 -2.39 3.91
C SER A 108 11.61 -3.76 3.38
N THR A 109 11.71 -4.83 4.19
CA THR A 109 11.17 -6.15 3.83
C THR A 109 9.64 -6.10 3.80
N LEU A 110 9.00 -5.50 4.80
CA LEU A 110 7.54 -5.31 4.86
C LEU A 110 7.02 -4.57 3.60
N ALA A 111 7.71 -3.51 3.18
CA ALA A 111 7.36 -2.73 1.99
C ALA A 111 7.58 -3.49 0.67
N ASN A 112 8.36 -4.57 0.66
CA ASN A 112 8.62 -5.42 -0.51
C ASN A 112 7.78 -6.70 -0.54
N LEU A 113 6.89 -6.90 0.44
CA LEU A 113 5.94 -8.02 0.45
C LEU A 113 4.97 -7.93 -0.73
N ARG A 114 4.37 -9.07 -1.08
CA ARG A 114 3.27 -9.13 -2.01
C ARG A 114 2.13 -8.24 -1.52
N ARG A 115 1.64 -7.34 -2.38
CA ARG A 115 0.73 -6.25 -1.99
C ARG A 115 -0.54 -6.77 -1.33
N ASP A 116 -1.21 -7.74 -1.92
CA ASP A 116 -2.43 -8.35 -1.38
C ASP A 116 -2.21 -8.95 0.01
N SER A 117 -1.02 -9.50 0.24
CA SER A 117 -0.66 -10.24 1.44
C SER A 117 -0.37 -9.27 2.56
N LEU A 118 0.36 -8.18 2.30
CA LEU A 118 0.50 -7.06 3.25
C LEU A 118 -0.86 -6.46 3.60
N LEU A 119 -1.72 -6.18 2.61
CA LEU A 119 -3.04 -5.58 2.85
C LEU A 119 -3.99 -6.49 3.64
N SER A 120 -3.72 -7.80 3.68
CA SER A 120 -4.48 -8.78 4.48
C SER A 120 -4.09 -8.84 5.96
N LEU A 121 -3.00 -8.17 6.35
CA LEU A 121 -2.47 -8.17 7.71
C LEU A 121 -3.17 -7.12 8.58
N THR A 122 -3.45 -7.50 9.81
CA THR A 122 -3.95 -6.62 10.87
C THR A 122 -2.84 -5.77 11.48
N VAL A 123 -3.22 -4.76 12.26
CA VAL A 123 -2.28 -3.93 13.04
C VAL A 123 -1.39 -4.78 13.95
N SER A 124 -1.97 -5.72 14.71
CA SER A 124 -1.21 -6.59 15.61
C SER A 124 -0.27 -7.56 14.88
N GLU A 125 -0.69 -8.08 13.71
CA GLU A 125 0.20 -8.94 12.91
C GLU A 125 1.41 -8.15 12.37
N VAL A 126 1.21 -6.90 11.91
CA VAL A 126 2.33 -6.04 11.48
C VAL A 126 3.22 -5.64 12.65
N GLU A 127 2.63 -5.33 13.81
CA GLU A 127 3.38 -5.07 15.04
C GLU A 127 4.31 -6.24 15.39
N ASN A 128 3.77 -7.46 15.42
CA ASN A 128 4.52 -8.66 15.78
C ASN A 128 5.55 -9.05 14.71
N LEU A 129 5.30 -8.77 13.42
CA LEU A 129 6.29 -8.98 12.37
C LEU A 129 7.45 -8.02 12.49
N LEU A 130 7.20 -6.74 12.80
CA LEU A 130 8.26 -5.74 12.88
C LEU A 130 9.07 -5.85 14.18
N GLY A 131 8.44 -6.25 15.28
CA GLY A 131 9.09 -6.42 16.57
C GLY A 131 9.82 -5.13 16.98
N ILE A 132 11.13 -5.22 17.24
CA ILE A 132 11.94 -4.07 17.64
C ILE A 132 12.02 -2.96 16.57
N ASN A 133 11.75 -3.30 15.30
CA ASN A 133 11.81 -2.38 14.17
C ASN A 133 10.52 -1.58 13.97
N LEU A 134 9.49 -1.78 14.82
CA LEU A 134 8.19 -1.12 14.68
C LEU A 134 8.29 0.40 14.55
N ARG A 135 9.17 1.04 15.33
CA ARG A 135 9.34 2.51 15.33
C ARG A 135 9.75 3.06 13.98
N ASP A 136 10.43 2.28 13.14
CA ASP A 136 10.82 2.74 11.81
C ASP A 136 9.64 2.86 10.85
N LEU A 137 8.48 2.24 11.15
CA LEU A 137 7.30 2.25 10.30
C LEU A 137 6.76 3.68 10.04
N GLU A 138 6.90 4.58 11.02
CA GLU A 138 6.50 5.99 10.90
C GLU A 138 7.17 6.67 9.69
N LYS A 139 8.45 6.37 9.42
CA LYS A 139 9.23 6.92 8.31
C LYS A 139 8.73 6.45 6.94
N TRP A 140 7.87 5.44 6.90
CA TRP A 140 7.33 4.82 5.70
C TRP A 140 5.83 5.06 5.51
N GLN A 141 5.15 5.73 6.45
CA GLN A 141 3.70 5.88 6.46
C GLN A 141 3.09 6.50 5.18
N HIS A 142 3.88 7.28 4.44
CA HIS A 142 3.45 7.90 3.18
C HIS A 142 3.93 7.16 1.91
N LYS A 143 4.73 6.10 2.06
CA LYS A 143 5.29 5.31 0.97
C LYS A 143 4.38 4.12 0.63
N SER A 144 4.18 3.85 -0.65
CA SER A 144 3.49 2.63 -1.08
C SER A 144 4.40 1.40 -0.86
N PRO A 145 3.88 0.23 -0.46
CA PRO A 145 2.47 -0.10 -0.16
C PRO A 145 2.02 0.17 1.29
N ILE A 146 2.91 0.66 2.15
CA ILE A 146 2.63 0.89 3.59
C ILE A 146 1.48 1.87 3.79
N ARG A 147 1.45 2.97 3.04
CA ARG A 147 0.38 3.97 3.11
C ARG A 147 -0.99 3.37 2.85
N GLU A 148 -1.10 2.47 1.87
CA GLU A 148 -2.36 1.81 1.54
C GLU A 148 -2.78 0.83 2.63
N TRP A 149 -1.82 0.12 3.23
CA TRP A 149 -2.09 -0.71 4.41
C TRP A 149 -2.64 0.15 5.56
N VAL A 150 -1.99 1.26 5.91
CA VAL A 150 -2.43 2.20 6.97
C VAL A 150 -3.88 2.65 6.73
N ARG A 151 -4.22 3.04 5.49
CA ARG A 151 -5.57 3.50 5.13
C ARG A 151 -6.67 2.44 5.25
N MET A 152 -6.31 1.16 5.26
CA MET A 152 -7.25 0.05 5.45
C MET A 152 -7.48 -0.26 6.93
N GLN A 153 -6.62 0.25 7.82
CA GLN A 153 -6.76 0.01 9.26
C GLN A 153 -7.67 1.05 9.91
N LYS A 154 -8.20 0.69 11.07
CA LYS A 154 -8.87 1.59 12.00
C LYS A 154 -7.87 2.52 12.67
N GLN A 155 -8.18 3.81 12.76
CA GLN A 155 -7.28 4.76 13.42
C GLN A 155 -7.11 4.39 14.91
N SER A 156 -8.17 3.98 15.61
CA SER A 156 -8.07 3.53 17.01
C SER A 156 -7.16 2.32 17.21
N GLU A 157 -7.02 1.44 16.21
CA GLU A 157 -6.09 0.30 16.26
C GLU A 157 -4.66 0.76 16.01
N LEU A 158 -4.44 1.65 15.03
CA LEU A 158 -3.12 2.23 14.77
C LEU A 158 -2.59 3.02 15.97
N ASP A 159 -3.46 3.73 16.69
CA ASP A 159 -3.10 4.53 17.85
C ASP A 159 -2.53 3.68 19.01
N LYS A 160 -2.92 2.40 19.11
CA LYS A 160 -2.38 1.45 20.11
C LYS A 160 -0.89 1.15 19.91
N LEU A 161 -0.37 1.35 18.69
CA LEU A 161 1.05 1.17 18.42
C LEU A 161 1.92 2.28 19.03
N HIS A 162 1.34 3.43 19.39
CA HIS A 162 2.04 4.58 19.97
C HIS A 162 3.26 5.08 19.18
N ILE A 163 3.22 4.95 17.84
CA ILE A 163 4.28 5.41 16.91
C ILE A 163 3.83 6.53 15.96
N GLY A 164 2.68 7.16 16.21
CA GLY A 164 2.23 8.33 15.45
C GLY A 164 1.76 8.04 14.01
N LEU A 165 1.34 6.81 13.70
CA LEU A 165 0.74 6.50 12.40
C LEU A 165 -0.62 7.18 12.26
N ALA A 166 -0.82 7.92 11.17
CA ALA A 166 -2.06 8.61 10.87
C ALA A 166 -2.60 8.27 9.47
N GLY A 167 -3.91 8.42 9.30
CA GLY A 167 -4.58 8.23 8.02
C GLY A 167 -5.37 6.93 7.91
N GLY A 168 -5.61 6.25 9.04
CA GLY A 168 -6.56 5.16 9.13
C GLY A 168 -8.01 5.63 8.94
N THR A 169 -8.92 4.66 8.84
CA THR A 169 -10.36 4.89 8.81
C THR A 169 -10.84 5.43 10.16
N GLN A 170 -11.69 6.46 10.12
CA GLN A 170 -12.30 7.02 11.32
C GLN A 170 -13.43 6.11 11.80
N GLU A 171 -13.49 5.86 13.11
CA GLU A 171 -14.68 5.24 13.69
C GLU A 171 -15.73 6.30 14.00
N GLY A 172 -16.93 6.13 13.44
CA GLY A 172 -18.06 6.99 13.74
C GLY A 172 -19.11 7.02 12.62
N TYR A 173 -20.31 7.43 12.97
CA TYR A 173 -21.36 7.79 12.00
C TYR A 173 -21.29 9.29 11.75
N ILE A 174 -21.38 9.70 10.49
CA ILE A 174 -21.67 11.10 10.16
C ILE A 174 -23.11 11.35 10.59
N ASN A 175 -23.32 12.05 11.71
CA ASN A 175 -24.63 12.58 12.05
C ASN A 175 -24.95 13.71 11.06
N ILE A 176 -25.59 13.36 9.93
CA ILE A 176 -26.20 14.35 9.05
C ILE A 176 -27.48 14.81 9.77
N ALA A 177 -27.34 15.81 10.64
CA ALA A 177 -28.51 16.46 11.21
C ALA A 177 -29.33 17.05 10.04
N PRO A 178 -30.61 16.68 9.86
CA PRO A 178 -31.44 17.31 8.86
C PRO A 178 -31.49 18.81 9.18
N ARG A 179 -31.08 19.65 8.21
CA ARG A 179 -31.24 21.09 8.30
C ARG A 179 -32.74 21.33 8.52
N LYS A 180 -33.11 21.82 9.71
CA LYS A 180 -34.46 22.35 9.93
C LYS A 180 -34.64 23.48 8.94
N PHE A 181 -35.48 23.28 7.92
CA PHE A 181 -35.98 24.38 7.10
C PHE A 181 -36.71 25.32 8.05
N GLN A 182 -36.13 26.48 8.33
CA GLN A 182 -36.88 27.59 8.92
C GLN A 182 -37.91 28.00 7.88
N PRO A 183 -39.23 27.95 8.18
CA PRO A 183 -40.19 28.61 7.33
C PRO A 183 -39.86 30.10 7.35
N THR A 184 -39.67 30.68 6.16
CA THR A 184 -39.55 32.12 5.96
C THR A 184 -40.70 32.81 6.67
N SER A 185 -40.36 33.66 7.65
CA SER A 185 -41.31 34.55 8.30
C SER A 185 -41.96 35.42 7.22
N SER A 186 -43.25 35.20 6.98
CA SER A 186 -44.07 36.09 6.19
C SER A 186 -44.26 37.40 6.97
N ALA A 187 -43.44 38.40 6.69
CA ALA A 187 -43.68 39.76 7.16
C ALA A 187 -45.02 40.27 6.57
N SER A 188 -45.89 40.81 7.42
CA SER A 188 -47.14 41.41 6.99
C SER A 188 -46.86 42.70 6.20
N LEU A 189 -47.52 42.85 5.06
CA LEU A 189 -47.58 44.10 4.30
C LEU A 189 -48.44 45.11 5.07
N GLY A 190 -47.83 45.77 6.06
CA GLY A 190 -48.39 46.93 6.74
C GLY A 190 -48.08 48.20 5.97
N ALA A 191 -49.13 48.89 5.53
CA ALA A 191 -49.09 50.13 4.77
C ALA A 191 -48.23 51.21 5.45
N VAL A 192 -47.21 51.70 4.74
CA VAL A 192 -46.55 52.96 5.07
C VAL A 192 -47.01 54.00 4.05
N ALA A 193 -47.98 54.80 4.46
CA ALA A 193 -48.42 56.00 3.79
C ALA A 193 -47.23 56.96 3.66
N VAL A 194 -46.78 57.19 2.44
CA VAL A 194 -45.77 58.19 2.11
C VAL A 194 -46.42 59.56 2.18
N THR A 195 -46.27 60.22 3.32
CA THR A 195 -46.48 61.66 3.45
C THR A 195 -45.13 62.35 3.40
N LEU A 196 -44.72 62.78 2.21
CA LEU A 196 -43.73 63.85 2.10
C LEU A 196 -44.12 64.75 0.93
N HIS A 197 -44.99 65.71 1.26
CA HIS A 197 -45.25 66.87 0.44
C HIS A 197 -44.16 67.92 0.68
N LEU A 198 -43.81 68.58 -0.43
CA LEU A 198 -43.17 69.90 -0.56
C LEU A 198 -41.65 69.93 -0.68
N LEU A 199 -41.19 69.97 -1.94
CA LEU A 199 -40.42 71.12 -2.47
C LEU A 199 -40.59 71.16 -4.01
N PRO A 200 -41.35 72.13 -4.55
CA PRO A 200 -41.66 72.22 -5.97
C PRO A 200 -40.64 73.06 -6.76
N ALA A 201 -40.61 72.78 -8.07
CA ALA A 201 -40.23 73.64 -9.19
C ALA A 201 -38.74 73.92 -9.44
N LEU A 202 -38.23 73.35 -10.54
CA LEU A 202 -37.66 74.15 -11.63
C LEU A 202 -37.58 73.32 -12.94
N LEU A 203 -38.42 73.72 -13.92
CA LEU A 203 -38.19 73.77 -15.39
C LEU A 203 -37.77 72.47 -16.11
N ILE A 204 -38.68 71.76 -16.80
CA ILE A 204 -39.22 71.98 -18.17
C ILE A 204 -38.13 72.04 -19.27
N SER A 205 -38.32 71.16 -20.27
CA SER A 205 -37.76 71.17 -21.65
C SER A 205 -36.42 70.43 -21.84
N PHE A 206 -36.14 69.65 -22.90
CA PHE A 206 -36.78 69.44 -24.20
C PHE A 206 -36.60 68.00 -24.71
N LEU A 207 -37.58 67.56 -25.49
CA LEU A 207 -37.57 66.49 -26.48
C LEU A 207 -36.41 66.59 -27.49
N THR A 208 -35.87 65.43 -27.89
CA THR A 208 -35.21 65.09 -29.19
C THR A 208 -33.94 65.89 -29.56
N VAL A 209 -32.83 65.29 -29.98
CA VAL A 209 -32.47 64.91 -31.38
C VAL A 209 -31.14 64.14 -31.24
N SER A 210 -31.08 62.84 -31.55
CA SER A 210 -30.54 62.24 -32.78
C SER A 210 -29.10 62.63 -33.19
N VAL A 211 -28.36 61.60 -33.61
CA VAL A 211 -27.24 61.61 -34.57
C VAL A 211 -25.82 61.82 -34.01
N LEU A 212 -25.09 60.69 -33.97
CA LEU A 212 -23.74 60.48 -34.50
C LEU A 212 -22.64 61.51 -34.17
N SER A 213 -21.69 61.08 -33.36
CA SER A 213 -20.25 61.33 -33.57
C SER A 213 -19.46 60.14 -33.04
#